data_AF-A0A965P9I4-F1
#
_entry.id   AF-A0A965P9I4-F1
#
_cell.length_a   1.000
_cell.length_b   1.000
_cell.length_c   1.000
_cell.angle_alpha   90.00
_cell.angle_beta   90.00
_cell.angle_gamma   90.00
#
_symmetry.space_group_name_H-M   'P 1'
#
loop_
_entity.id
_entity.type
_entity.pdbx_description
1 polymer ?
#
loop_
_entity_poly.entity_id
_entity_poly.type
_entity_poly.pdbx_seq_one_letter_code
_entity_poly.pdbx_strand_id
1 'polypeptide(L)'
;MNVSPLRRFVFRLAGHLGMTVRELSERMDSRELSEWMAFTRYYEALPDSWAETGLMVSAMLAPYSPKGKAPKASDFIPLEKPPQHESQAAEVIRELARQLGLLGQ
;
A
#
# COMPACT_ATOMS: atom_id res chain seq x y z
N MET A 1 -9.74 2.55 -6.19
CA MET A 1 -8.79 2.59 -7.32
C MET A 1 -7.53 1.84 -6.89
N ASN A 2 -7.36 0.57 -7.28
CA ASN A 2 -6.18 -0.22 -6.91
C ASN A 2 -4.99 0.21 -7.81
N VAL A 3 -4.05 0.96 -7.26
CA VAL A 3 -2.79 1.26 -7.95
C VAL A 3 -2.00 -0.04 -8.06
N SER A 4 -1.54 -0.41 -9.27
CA SER A 4 -0.75 -1.63 -9.45
C SER A 4 0.54 -1.57 -8.61
N PRO A 5 1.05 -2.72 -8.08
CA PRO A 5 2.26 -2.74 -7.26
C PRO A 5 3.45 -2.05 -7.94
N LEU A 6 3.61 -2.27 -9.24
CA LEU A 6 4.63 -1.62 -10.05
C LEU A 6 4.46 -0.09 -10.06
N ARG A 7 3.24 0.40 -10.24
CA ARG A 7 2.99 1.84 -10.28
C ARG A 7 3.27 2.50 -8.92
N ARG A 8 2.91 1.83 -7.82
CA ARG A 8 3.29 2.30 -6.47
C ARG A 8 4.81 2.37 -6.31
N PHE A 9 5.53 1.36 -6.76
CA PHE A 9 7.00 1.34 -6.74
C PHE A 9 7.59 2.51 -7.53
N VAL A 10 7.12 2.74 -8.75
CA VAL A 10 7.56 3.84 -9.62
C VAL A 10 7.37 5.21 -8.97
N PHE A 11 6.22 5.46 -8.32
CA PHE A 11 6.00 6.72 -7.58
C PHE A 11 6.98 6.89 -6.42
N ARG A 12 7.26 5.81 -5.67
CA ARG A 12 8.22 5.86 -4.56
C ARG A 12 9.64 6.13 -5.06
N LEU A 13 10.06 5.44 -6.11
CA LEU A 13 11.39 5.62 -6.71
C LEU A 13 11.57 7.04 -7.27
N ALA A 14 10.57 7.55 -7.99
CA ALA A 14 10.61 8.92 -8.51
C ALA A 14 10.75 9.96 -7.39
N GLY A 15 9.97 9.80 -6.30
CA GLY A 15 10.09 10.65 -5.11
C GLY A 15 11.46 10.55 -4.43
N HIS A 16 12.03 9.34 -4.34
CA HIS A 16 13.37 9.11 -3.79
C HIS A 16 14.47 9.80 -4.61
N LEU A 17 14.36 9.76 -5.94
CA LEU A 17 15.33 10.38 -6.84
C LEU A 17 15.08 11.89 -7.09
N GLY A 18 14.04 12.46 -6.48
CA GLY A 18 13.71 13.89 -6.61
C GLY A 18 13.23 14.29 -8.01
N MET A 19 12.56 13.38 -8.73
CA MET A 19 12.03 13.64 -10.07
C MET A 19 10.58 13.16 -10.22
N THR A 20 9.91 13.57 -11.30
CA THR A 20 8.56 13.11 -11.61
C THR A 20 8.57 11.69 -12.18
N VAL A 21 7.42 10.99 -12.10
CA VAL A 21 7.25 9.68 -12.76
C VAL A 21 7.44 9.77 -14.26
N ARG A 22 7.06 10.90 -14.88
CA ARG A 22 7.24 11.12 -16.32
C ARG A 22 8.72 11.17 -16.68
N GLU A 23 9.50 12.00 -16.00
CA GLU A 23 10.94 12.10 -16.24
C GLU A 23 11.65 10.76 -15.99
N LEU A 24 11.26 10.04 -14.94
CA LEU A 24 11.79 8.70 -14.68
C LEU A 24 11.50 7.75 -15.85
N SER A 25 10.27 7.76 -16.37
CA SER A 25 9.88 6.90 -17.51
C SER A 25 10.56 7.28 -18.83
N GLU A 26 10.97 8.54 -18.99
CA GLU A 26 11.71 9.02 -20.17
C GLU A 26 13.21 8.73 -20.08
N ARG A 27 13.78 8.68 -18.87
CA ARG A 27 15.23 8.55 -18.62
C ARG A 27 15.69 7.14 -18.29
N MET A 28 14.80 6.32 -17.74
CA MET A 28 15.12 4.99 -17.20
C MET A 28 14.43 3.92 -18.04
N ASP A 29 15.22 2.95 -18.51
CA ASP A 29 14.68 1.82 -19.25
C ASP A 29 14.12 0.73 -18.30
N SER A 30 13.47 -0.28 -18.88
CA SER A 30 12.87 -1.37 -18.11
C SER A 30 13.91 -2.25 -17.41
N ARG A 31 15.16 -2.27 -17.90
CA ARG A 31 16.26 -3.05 -17.33
C ARG A 31 16.74 -2.41 -16.04
N GLU A 32 17.08 -1.13 -16.08
CA GLU A 32 17.48 -0.36 -14.91
C GLU A 32 16.35 -0.32 -13.87
N LEU A 33 15.09 -0.16 -14.30
CA LEU A 33 13.94 -0.23 -13.39
C LEU A 33 13.86 -1.59 -12.67
N SER A 34 14.13 -2.68 -13.39
CA SER A 34 14.16 -4.03 -12.80
C SER A 34 15.31 -4.21 -11.83
N GLU A 35 16.47 -3.61 -12.12
CA GLU A 35 17.62 -3.57 -11.21
C GLU A 35 17.29 -2.80 -9.94
N TRP A 36 16.62 -1.64 -10.03
CA TRP A 36 16.10 -0.92 -8.86
C TRP A 36 15.14 -1.77 -8.02
N MET A 37 14.24 -2.51 -8.66
CA MET A 37 13.34 -3.42 -7.95
C MET A 37 14.09 -4.53 -7.22
N ALA A 38 15.13 -5.11 -7.84
CA ALA A 38 15.96 -6.13 -7.22
C ALA A 38 16.81 -5.55 -6.08
N PHE A 39 17.46 -4.41 -6.33
CA PHE A 39 18.26 -3.68 -5.34
C PHE A 39 17.45 -3.42 -4.08
N THR A 40 16.24 -2.88 -4.26
CA THR A 40 15.38 -2.50 -3.13
C THR A 40 14.76 -3.68 -2.38
N ARG A 41 14.72 -4.84 -3.02
CA ARG A 41 14.23 -6.08 -2.42
C ARG A 41 15.29 -6.84 -1.64
N TYR A 42 16.54 -6.81 -2.11
CA TYR A 42 17.60 -7.71 -1.61
C TYR A 42 18.74 -7.00 -0.88
N TYR A 43 18.93 -5.69 -1.11
CA TYR A 43 20.09 -4.97 -0.60
C TYR A 43 19.70 -3.81 0.31
N GLU A 44 18.81 -2.92 -0.13
CA GLU A 44 18.47 -1.73 0.65
C GLU A 44 17.04 -1.24 0.39
N ALA A 45 16.22 -1.15 1.43
CA ALA A 45 14.85 -0.68 1.26
C ALA A 45 14.79 0.80 0.88
N LEU A 46 13.90 1.17 -0.04
CA LEU A 46 13.53 2.58 -0.21
C LEU A 46 12.97 3.11 1.11
N PRO A 47 13.41 4.30 1.57
CA PRO A 47 12.89 4.90 2.81
C PRO A 47 11.37 5.08 2.78
N ASP A 48 10.73 4.84 3.92
CA ASP A 48 9.30 5.10 4.15
C ASP A 48 9.12 5.59 5.59
N SER A 49 9.39 6.88 5.81
CA SER A 49 9.46 7.47 7.15
C SER A 49 8.16 7.30 7.95
N TRP A 50 6.99 7.32 7.28
CA TRP A 50 5.71 7.08 7.94
C TRP A 50 5.52 5.62 8.33
N ALA A 51 5.95 4.66 7.50
CA ALA A 51 5.90 3.24 7.85
C ALA A 51 6.88 2.91 8.99
N GLU A 52 8.10 3.45 8.95
CA GLU A 52 9.12 3.31 10.00
C GLU A 52 8.61 3.88 11.34
N THR A 53 8.07 5.10 11.30
CA THR A 53 7.48 5.75 12.48
C THR A 53 6.30 4.95 13.02
N GLY A 54 5.40 4.51 12.15
CA GLY A 54 4.25 3.70 12.55
C GLY A 54 4.66 2.38 13.20
N LEU A 55 5.71 1.72 12.68
CA LEU A 55 6.25 0.50 13.27
C LEU A 55 6.84 0.76 14.67
N MET A 56 7.65 1.80 14.81
CA MET A 56 8.22 2.18 16.10
C MET A 56 7.13 2.50 17.14
N VAL A 57 6.15 3.33 16.78
CA VAL A 57 5.05 3.70 17.70
C VAL A 57 4.20 2.48 18.07
N SER A 58 3.88 1.63 17.10
CA SER A 58 3.15 0.38 17.34
C SER A 58 3.90 -0.53 18.32
N ALA A 59 5.22 -0.71 18.13
CA ALA A 59 6.06 -1.50 19.02
C ALA A 59 6.15 -0.90 20.43
N MET A 60 6.27 0.43 20.55
CA MET A 60 6.31 1.15 21.83
C MET A 60 5.02 1.00 22.64
N LEU A 61 3.86 0.99 21.98
CA LEU A 61 2.55 0.91 22.65
C LEU A 61 2.08 -0.52 22.92
N ALA A 62 2.65 -1.53 22.24
CA ALA A 62 2.22 -2.92 22.37
C ALA A 62 2.25 -3.46 23.82
N PRO A 63 3.29 -3.20 24.65
CA PRO A 63 3.32 -3.69 26.04
C PRO A 63 2.23 -3.07 26.94
N TYR A 64 1.76 -1.87 26.61
CA TYR A 64 0.74 -1.13 27.36
C TYR A 64 -0.67 -1.38 26.83
N SER A 65 -0.80 -2.20 25.78
CA SER A 65 -2.07 -2.50 25.15
C SER A 65 -2.70 -3.78 25.72
N PRO A 66 -4.03 -3.84 25.89
CA PRO A 66 -4.70 -5.09 26.23
C PRO A 66 -4.41 -6.19 25.20
N LYS A 67 -4.47 -7.46 25.63
CA LYS A 67 -4.22 -8.61 24.74
C LYS A 67 -5.11 -8.53 23.50
N GLY A 68 -4.49 -8.53 22.31
CA GLY A 68 -5.18 -8.45 21.02
C GLY A 68 -5.67 -7.05 20.62
N LYS A 69 -5.30 -6.00 21.37
CA LYS A 69 -5.69 -4.59 21.11
C LYS A 69 -4.50 -3.68 20.81
N ALA A 70 -3.31 -4.24 20.61
CA ALA A 70 -2.15 -3.45 20.20
C ALA A 70 -2.43 -2.72 18.87
N PRO A 71 -2.13 -1.41 18.76
CA PRO A 71 -2.36 -0.65 17.54
C PRO A 71 -1.44 -1.13 16.43
N LYS A 72 -1.92 -1.12 15.18
CA LYS A 72 -1.12 -1.50 14.01
C LYS A 72 -0.28 -0.32 13.55
N ALA A 73 0.86 -0.59 12.92
CA ALA A 73 1.68 0.45 12.32
C ALA A 73 0.90 1.36 11.36
N SER A 74 -0.02 0.77 10.59
CA SER A 74 -0.90 1.50 9.65
C SER A 74 -1.85 2.49 10.32
N ASP A 75 -2.12 2.36 11.62
CA ASP A 75 -3.01 3.28 12.34
C ASP A 75 -2.36 4.66 12.57
N PHE A 76 -1.04 4.75 12.38
CA PHE A 76 -0.25 5.98 12.57
C PHE A 76 0.19 6.61 11.24
N ILE A 77 -0.18 6.03 10.10
CA ILE A 77 0.14 6.56 8.78
C ILE A 77 -1.04 7.44 8.32
N PRO A 78 -0.85 8.72 7.97
CA PRO A 78 -1.93 9.66 7.63
C PRO A 78 -2.46 9.43 6.21
N LEU A 79 -2.95 8.21 5.94
CA LEU A 79 -3.62 7.87 4.69
C LEU A 79 -5.13 7.96 4.88
N GLU A 80 -5.80 8.60 3.94
CA GLU A 80 -7.25 8.53 3.85
C GLU A 80 -7.66 7.07 3.60
N LYS A 81 -8.49 6.54 4.50
CA LYS A 81 -9.12 5.25 4.26
C LYS A 81 -10.18 5.46 3.19
N PRO A 82 -10.24 4.63 2.13
CA PRO A 82 -11.33 4.72 1.18
C PRO A 82 -12.66 4.57 1.94
N PRO A 83 -13.69 5.35 1.58
CA PRO A 83 -14.97 5.29 2.27
C PRO A 83 -15.53 3.86 2.22
N GLN A 84 -15.62 3.23 3.39
CA GLN A 84 -16.28 1.95 3.58
C GLN A 84 -17.75 2.20 3.93
N HIS A 85 -18.55 2.68 2.97
CA HIS A 85 -19.99 2.76 3.22
C HIS A 85 -20.57 1.34 3.09
N GLU A 86 -21.19 0.82 4.15
CA GLU A 86 -21.72 -0.55 4.21
C GLU A 86 -22.67 -0.89 3.04
N SER A 87 -23.40 0.11 2.53
CA SER A 87 -24.27 -0.04 1.37
C SER A 87 -23.50 -0.44 0.11
N GLN A 88 -22.28 0.09 -0.09
CA GLN A 88 -21.44 -0.24 -1.25
C GLN A 88 -20.88 -1.66 -1.14
N ALA A 89 -20.53 -2.09 0.08
CA ALA A 89 -20.07 -3.46 0.32
C ALA A 89 -21.20 -4.48 0.09
N ALA A 90 -22.41 -4.21 0.57
CA ALA A 90 -23.57 -5.09 0.39
C ALA A 90 -24.02 -5.20 -1.07
N GLU A 91 -23.81 -4.16 -1.87
CA GLU A 91 -24.15 -4.13 -3.30
C GLU A 91 -23.13 -4.93 -4.12
N VAL A 92 -21.83 -4.78 -3.83
CA VAL A 92 -20.75 -5.58 -4.42
C VAL A 92 -20.89 -7.07 -4.06
N ILE A 93 -21.23 -7.39 -2.81
CA ILE A 93 -21.48 -8.78 -2.37
C ILE A 93 -22.69 -9.37 -3.11
N ARG A 94 -23.78 -8.60 -3.29
CA ARG A 94 -24.95 -9.05 -4.05
C ARG A 94 -24.63 -9.30 -5.52
N GLU A 95 -23.84 -8.43 -6.14
CA GLU A 95 -23.42 -8.59 -7.53
C GLU A 95 -22.53 -9.83 -7.72
N LEU A 96 -21.56 -10.06 -6.81
CA LEU A 96 -20.75 -11.28 -6.81
C LEU A 96 -21.60 -12.54 -6.61
N ALA A 97 -22.57 -12.52 -5.70
CA ALA A 97 -23.47 -13.65 -5.47
C ALA A 97 -24.35 -13.97 -6.69
N ARG A 98 -24.75 -12.94 -7.46
CA ARG A 98 -25.48 -13.11 -8.73
C ARG A 98 -24.59 -13.75 -9.81
N GLN A 99 -23.34 -13.29 -9.95
CA GLN A 99 -22.38 -13.85 -10.90
C GLN A 99 -22.00 -15.31 -10.59
N LEU A 100 -22.02 -15.68 -9.31
CA LEU A 100 -21.76 -17.05 -8.84
C LEU A 100 -23.03 -17.93 -8.84
N GLY A 101 -24.19 -17.41 -9.25
CA GLY A 101 -25.46 -18.15 -9.31
C GLY A 101 -26.04 -18.53 -7.94
N LEU A 102 -25.59 -17.86 -6.87
CA LEU A 102 -26.02 -18.13 -5.48
C LEU A 102 -27.30 -17.36 -5.09
N LEU A 103 -27.70 -16.38 -5.90
CA LEU A 103 -28.99 -15.70 -5.80
C LEU A 103 -29.87 -16.18 -6.97
N GLY A 104 -30.91 -16.94 -6.65
CA GLY A 104 -31.96 -17.33 -7.60
C GLY A 104 -32.75 -16.11 -8.11
N GLN A 105 -33.29 -16.22 -9.32
CA GLN A 105 -34.11 -15.18 -9.96
C GLN A 105 -35.28 -14.73 -9.09
#